data_AF-A0A416SLR2-F1
#
_entry.id   AF-A0A416SLR2-F1
#
_cell.length_a   1.000
_cell.length_b   1.000
_cell.length_c   1.000
_cell.angle_alpha   90.00
_cell.angle_beta   90.00
_cell.angle_gamma   90.00
#
_symmetry.space_group_name_H-M   'P 1'
#
loop_
_entity.id
_entity.type
_entity.pdbx_description
1 polymer ?
#
loop_
_entity_poly.entity_id
_entity_poly.type
_entity_poly.pdbx_seq_one_letter_code
_entity_poly.pdbx_strand_id
1 'polypeptide(L)'
;MADEAGSVSYEGGRTSGKIDYKKVFFNENPELEGKVVVHHSVEQQVLTKPQTKGLFTYEEMHALENLRGIPKEINSDIHLSKIRKEWNRFYKEVPNPTKQQLLDKAAEIDSKFGHLFNPPLN
;
A
#
# COMPACT_ATOMS: atom_id res chain seq x y z
N MET A 1 -24.52 -38.67 5.18
CA MET A 1 -24.57 -37.35 5.86
C MET A 1 -23.38 -37.33 6.81
N ALA A 2 -22.26 -36.74 6.36
CA ALA A 2 -21.85 -35.35 6.62
C ALA A 2 -21.00 -35.29 7.91
N ASP A 3 -19.79 -34.75 7.99
CA ASP A 3 -18.87 -34.11 7.04
C ASP A 3 -17.45 -34.24 7.65
N GLU A 4 -16.43 -34.53 6.84
CA GLU A 4 -15.03 -34.45 7.25
C GLU A 4 -14.53 -33.01 7.17
N ALA A 5 -13.91 -32.54 8.26
CA ALA A 5 -13.22 -31.26 8.34
C ALA A 5 -11.97 -31.29 7.44
N GLY A 6 -12.09 -30.69 6.25
CA GLY A 6 -10.97 -30.46 5.34
C GLY A 6 -10.05 -29.36 5.88
N SER A 7 -8.87 -29.77 6.33
CA SER A 7 -7.73 -28.92 6.68
C SER A 7 -7.33 -28.04 5.50
N VAL A 8 -7.33 -26.72 5.67
CA VAL A 8 -6.78 -25.79 4.68
C VAL A 8 -5.26 -25.76 4.85
N SER A 9 -4.57 -26.46 3.95
CA SER A 9 -3.11 -26.38 3.79
C SER A 9 -2.74 -25.07 3.10
N TYR A 10 -1.96 -24.24 3.80
CA TYR A 10 -1.30 -23.08 3.20
C TYR A 10 -0.14 -23.58 2.33
N GLU A 11 -0.43 -23.92 1.08
CA GLU A 11 0.62 -24.12 0.09
C GLU A 11 1.10 -22.76 -0.41
N GLY A 12 2.42 -22.54 -0.28
CA GLY A 12 3.15 -21.42 -0.84
C GLY A 12 3.05 -21.41 -2.36
N GLY A 13 1.94 -20.86 -2.87
CA GLY A 13 1.71 -20.61 -4.28
C GLY A 13 2.29 -19.27 -4.66
N ARG A 14 3.49 -19.29 -5.25
CA ARG A 14 4.05 -18.16 -5.98
C ARG A 14 3.10 -17.81 -7.13
N THR A 15 2.20 -16.85 -6.94
CA THR A 15 1.40 -16.31 -8.05
C THR A 15 2.32 -15.56 -8.99
N SER A 16 2.74 -16.24 -10.06
CA SER A 16 3.45 -15.65 -11.21
C SER A 16 2.51 -14.79 -12.08
N GLY A 17 1.62 -14.03 -11.44
CA GLY A 17 0.69 -13.11 -12.06
C GLY A 17 0.88 -11.73 -11.45
N LYS A 18 0.88 -10.69 -12.28
CA LYS A 18 0.85 -9.30 -11.82
C LYS A 18 -0.38 -9.13 -10.91
N ILE A 19 -0.17 -8.78 -9.64
CA ILE A 19 -1.26 -8.49 -8.71
C ILE A 19 -1.90 -7.18 -9.14
N ASP A 20 -3.21 -7.21 -9.42
CA ASP A 20 -3.99 -6.01 -9.61
C ASP A 20 -4.39 -5.44 -8.25
N TYR A 21 -3.54 -4.58 -7.69
CA TYR A 21 -3.79 -3.93 -6.40
C TYR A 21 -5.08 -3.10 -6.38
N LYS A 22 -5.53 -2.59 -7.54
CA LYS A 22 -6.80 -1.85 -7.59
C LYS A 22 -7.95 -2.80 -7.31
N LYS A 23 -7.91 -3.99 -7.91
CA LYS A 23 -8.89 -5.04 -7.62
C LYS A 23 -8.83 -5.47 -6.15
N VAL A 24 -7.64 -5.61 -5.56
CA VAL A 24 -7.50 -5.88 -4.12
C VAL A 24 -8.23 -4.82 -3.29
N PHE A 25 -8.00 -3.54 -3.58
CA PHE A 25 -8.65 -2.44 -2.85
C PHE A 25 -10.17 -2.37 -3.06
N PHE A 26 -10.63 -2.47 -4.31
CA PHE A 26 -12.05 -2.32 -4.66
C PHE A 26 -12.90 -3.56 -4.35
N ASN A 27 -12.30 -4.74 -4.19
CA ASN A 27 -13.03 -5.89 -3.65
C ASN A 27 -13.52 -5.62 -2.22
N GLU A 28 -12.74 -4.87 -1.44
CA GLU A 28 -13.05 -4.54 -0.04
C GLU A 28 -13.80 -3.21 0.10
N ASN A 29 -13.69 -2.32 -0.91
CA ASN A 29 -14.33 -0.99 -0.94
C ASN A 29 -15.00 -0.73 -2.30
N PRO A 30 -15.98 -1.57 -2.73
CA PRO A 30 -16.56 -1.49 -4.07
C PRO A 30 -17.25 -0.16 -4.36
N GLU A 31 -17.83 0.48 -3.35
CA GLU A 31 -18.52 1.76 -3.46
C GLU A 31 -17.59 2.94 -3.79
N LEU A 32 -16.28 2.76 -3.65
CA LEU A 32 -15.26 3.77 -3.96
C LEU A 32 -14.74 3.68 -5.40
N GLU A 33 -15.13 2.65 -6.15
CA GLU A 33 -14.71 2.51 -7.54
C GLU A 33 -15.14 3.73 -8.37
N GLY A 34 -14.19 4.27 -9.13
CA GLY A 34 -14.38 5.50 -9.90
C GLY A 34 -14.37 6.80 -9.08
N LYS A 35 -14.35 6.76 -7.75
CA LYS A 35 -14.31 7.95 -6.86
C LYS A 35 -12.93 8.26 -6.32
N VAL A 36 -12.08 7.25 -6.18
CA VAL A 36 -10.72 7.39 -5.63
C VAL A 36 -9.64 6.96 -6.62
N VAL A 37 -8.42 7.39 -6.36
CA VAL A 37 -7.19 6.80 -6.90
C VAL A 37 -6.61 5.90 -5.82
N VAL A 38 -6.36 4.63 -6.16
CA VAL A 38 -5.71 3.68 -5.25
C VAL A 38 -4.23 4.00 -5.18
N HIS A 39 -3.76 4.34 -3.99
CA HIS A 39 -2.40 4.71 -3.65
C HIS A 39 -1.77 3.61 -2.77
N HIS A 40 -0.45 3.42 -2.86
CA HIS A 40 0.26 2.54 -1.93
C HIS A 40 0.84 3.39 -0.79
N SER A 41 0.63 2.99 0.47
CA SER A 41 1.18 3.73 1.62
C SER A 41 2.71 3.73 1.61
N VAL A 42 3.35 2.61 1.29
CA VAL A 42 4.79 2.55 0.93
C VAL A 42 4.94 2.67 -0.60
N GLU A 43 5.88 3.49 -1.08
CA GLU A 43 6.05 3.68 -2.53
C GLU A 43 6.57 2.42 -3.24
N GLN A 44 5.92 1.99 -4.33
CA GLN A 44 6.28 0.77 -5.11
C GLN A 44 7.75 0.69 -5.56
N GLN A 45 8.45 1.82 -5.66
CA GLN A 45 9.87 1.84 -6.02
C GLN A 45 10.75 1.04 -5.05
N VAL A 46 10.30 0.79 -3.81
CA VAL A 46 11.06 0.02 -2.83
C VAL A 46 11.37 -1.40 -3.30
N LEU A 47 10.55 -1.96 -4.20
CA LEU A 47 10.76 -3.30 -4.78
C LEU A 47 11.99 -3.37 -5.71
N THR A 48 12.36 -2.25 -6.33
CA THR A 48 13.36 -2.23 -7.41
C THR A 48 14.61 -1.43 -7.08
N LYS A 49 14.54 -0.49 -6.13
CA LYS A 49 15.69 0.30 -5.69
C LYS A 49 16.74 -0.59 -5.01
N PRO A 50 18.04 -0.48 -5.37
CA PRO A 50 19.09 -1.30 -4.76
C PRO A 50 19.15 -1.24 -3.24
N GLN A 51 18.87 -0.08 -2.65
CA GLN A 51 18.95 0.16 -1.20
C GLN A 51 17.83 -0.51 -0.40
N THR A 52 16.72 -0.85 -1.05
CA THR A 52 15.51 -1.38 -0.41
C THR A 52 15.08 -2.74 -0.97
N LYS A 53 15.84 -3.26 -1.95
CA LYS A 53 15.54 -4.53 -2.60
C LYS A 53 15.53 -5.66 -1.57
N GLY A 54 14.43 -6.39 -1.52
CA GLY A 54 14.23 -7.51 -0.59
C GLY A 54 13.67 -7.11 0.77
N LEU A 55 13.40 -5.83 1.03
CA LEU A 55 12.74 -5.40 2.27
C LEU A 55 11.22 -5.72 2.28
N PHE A 56 10.61 -5.75 1.10
CA PHE A 56 9.20 -6.12 0.93
C PHE A 56 9.08 -7.22 -0.13
N THR A 57 8.15 -8.14 0.09
CA THR A 57 7.70 -9.06 -0.97
C THR A 57 6.78 -8.35 -1.95
N TYR A 58 6.56 -8.96 -3.11
CA TYR A 58 5.63 -8.43 -4.10
C TYR A 58 4.20 -8.42 -3.54
N GLU A 59 3.84 -9.47 -2.81
CA GLU A 59 2.55 -9.68 -2.16
C GLU A 59 2.30 -8.65 -1.05
N GLU A 60 3.26 -8.43 -0.15
CA GLU A 60 3.18 -7.42 0.92
C GLU A 60 2.92 -6.03 0.33
N MET A 61 3.62 -5.69 -0.76
CA MET A 61 3.43 -4.39 -1.40
C MET A 61 2.02 -4.17 -1.92
N HIS A 62 1.34 -5.21 -2.41
CA HIS A 62 0.02 -5.10 -3.03
C HIS A 62 -1.12 -5.55 -2.09
N ALA A 63 -0.82 -5.84 -0.83
CA ALA A 63 -1.80 -6.20 0.19
C ALA A 63 -2.67 -5.00 0.58
N LEU A 64 -3.94 -5.24 0.94
CA LEU A 64 -4.91 -4.20 1.31
C LEU A 64 -4.37 -3.22 2.35
N GLU A 65 -3.66 -3.72 3.35
CA GLU A 65 -3.03 -2.95 4.44
C GLU A 65 -2.03 -1.90 3.94
N ASN A 66 -1.47 -2.06 2.75
CA ASN A 66 -0.57 -1.11 2.12
C ASN A 66 -1.27 -0.25 1.05
N LEU A 67 -2.61 -0.27 0.95
CA LEU A 67 -3.39 0.48 -0.03
C LEU A 67 -4.28 1.54 0.62
N ARG A 68 -4.43 2.70 -0.03
CA ARG A 68 -5.24 3.84 0.41
C ARG A 68 -6.09 4.35 -0.75
N GLY A 69 -7.33 4.76 -0.49
CA GLY A 69 -8.14 5.45 -1.48
C GLY A 69 -8.01 6.97 -1.32
N ILE A 70 -7.40 7.64 -2.28
CA ILE A 70 -7.31 9.12 -2.28
C ILE A 70 -8.44 9.68 -3.16
N PRO A 71 -9.35 10.52 -2.64
CA PRO A 71 -10.40 11.14 -3.44
C PRO A 71 -9.81 11.86 -4.66
N LYS A 72 -10.43 11.68 -5.83
CA LYS A 72 -9.93 12.24 -7.10
C LYS A 72 -9.79 13.76 -7.06
N GLU A 73 -10.67 14.41 -6.31
CA GLU A 73 -10.81 15.86 -6.16
C GLU A 73 -9.59 16.49 -5.48
N ILE A 74 -8.91 15.72 -4.62
CA ILE A 74 -7.73 16.18 -3.86
C ILE A 74 -6.44 15.47 -4.27
N ASN A 75 -6.50 14.52 -5.21
CA ASN A 75 -5.37 13.68 -5.62
C ASN A 75 -4.13 14.49 -6.03
N SER A 76 -4.31 15.61 -6.76
CA SER A 76 -3.18 16.43 -7.19
C SER A 76 -2.43 17.10 -6.03
N ASP A 77 -3.16 17.66 -5.06
CA ASP A 77 -2.56 18.31 -3.89
C ASP A 77 -1.98 17.29 -2.89
N ILE A 78 -2.70 16.20 -2.65
CA ILE A 78 -2.32 15.20 -1.66
C ILE A 78 -1.27 14.23 -2.22
N HIS A 79 -1.64 13.41 -3.21
CA HIS A 79 -0.78 12.34 -3.71
C HIS A 79 0.44 12.89 -4.47
N LEU A 80 0.20 13.78 -5.44
CA LEU A 80 1.25 14.24 -6.35
C LEU A 80 2.15 15.35 -5.76
N SER A 81 1.72 15.99 -4.67
CA SER A 81 2.46 17.09 -4.03
C SER A 81 2.85 16.78 -2.59
N LYS A 82 1.92 16.78 -1.63
CA LYS A 82 2.25 16.70 -0.19
C LYS A 82 2.90 15.37 0.19
N ILE A 83 2.28 14.24 -0.17
CA ILE A 83 2.82 12.89 0.10
C ILE A 83 4.15 12.70 -0.63
N ARG A 84 4.24 13.12 -1.89
CA ARG A 84 5.48 13.03 -2.67
C ARG A 84 6.64 13.81 -2.03
N LYS A 85 6.37 15.00 -1.46
CA LYS A 85 7.37 15.81 -0.73
C LYS A 85 7.84 15.13 0.55
N GLU A 86 6.93 14.49 1.29
CA GLU A 86 7.29 13.72 2.50
C GLU A 86 8.23 12.56 2.18
N TRP A 87 7.91 11.77 1.15
CA TRP A 87 8.78 10.68 0.69
C TRP A 87 10.13 11.19 0.19
N ASN A 88 10.15 12.25 -0.62
CA ASN A 88 11.40 12.85 -1.11
C ASN A 88 12.32 13.32 0.02
N ARG A 89 11.74 13.95 1.06
CA ARG A 89 12.51 14.36 2.24
C ARG A 89 13.08 13.14 2.96
N PHE A 90 12.25 12.13 3.21
CA PHE A 90 12.67 10.90 3.88
C PHE A 90 13.85 10.22 3.18
N TYR A 91 13.79 9.99 1.87
CA TYR A 91 14.90 9.34 1.16
C TYR A 91 16.18 10.18 1.08
N LYS A 92 16.09 11.51 1.25
CA LYS A 92 17.27 12.38 1.34
C LYS A 92 17.96 12.24 2.70
N GLU A 93 17.19 12.09 3.77
CA GLU A 93 17.68 11.99 5.15
C GLU A 93 18.07 10.55 5.51
N VAL A 94 17.38 9.57 4.94
CA VAL A 94 17.55 8.13 5.20
C VAL A 94 17.82 7.40 3.87
N PRO A 95 19.04 7.49 3.31
CA PRO A 95 19.34 6.95 1.98
C PRO A 95 19.34 5.42 1.90
N ASN A 96 19.51 4.73 3.03
CA ASN A 96 19.45 3.26 3.14
C ASN A 96 18.45 2.86 4.23
N PRO A 97 17.14 3.05 3.99
CA PRO A 97 16.14 2.83 5.02
C PRO A 97 15.95 1.33 5.28
N THR A 98 15.68 0.99 6.54
CA THR A 98 15.20 -0.34 6.92
C THR A 98 13.70 -0.49 6.58
N LYS A 99 13.20 -1.73 6.59
CA LYS A 99 11.75 -2.00 6.42
C LYS A 99 10.93 -1.23 7.46
N GLN A 100 11.37 -1.23 8.72
CA GLN A 100 10.67 -0.55 9.80
C GLN A 100 10.60 0.96 9.56
N GLN A 101 11.69 1.61 9.14
CA GLN A 101 11.67 3.05 8.85
C GLN A 101 10.74 3.43 7.68
N LEU A 102 10.59 2.54 6.69
CA LEU A 102 9.63 2.73 5.61
C LEU A 102 8.18 2.62 6.11
N LEU A 103 7.91 1.65 7.00
CA LEU A 103 6.59 1.49 7.64
C LEU A 103 6.27 2.66 8.58
N ASP A 104 7.24 3.09 9.39
CA ASP A 104 7.10 4.25 10.28
C ASP A 104 6.82 5.51 9.47
N LYS A 105 7.50 5.69 8.32
CA LYS A 105 7.24 6.84 7.45
C LYS A 105 5.86 6.78 6.82
N ALA A 106 5.42 5.60 6.39
CA ALA A 106 4.06 5.41 5.87
C ALA A 106 3.01 5.73 6.95
N ALA A 107 3.20 5.26 8.19
CA ALA A 107 2.33 5.56 9.32
C ALA A 107 2.32 7.06 9.67
N GLU A 108 3.47 7.74 9.59
CA GLU A 108 3.55 9.20 9.78
C GLU A 108 2.73 9.95 8.71
N ILE A 109 2.82 9.52 7.45
CA ILE A 109 2.05 10.10 6.33
C ILE A 109 0.55 9.84 6.52
N ASP A 110 0.18 8.62 6.90
CA ASP A 110 -1.20 8.25 7.21
C ASP A 110 -1.74 9.06 8.39
N SER A 111 -0.95 9.30 9.44
CA SER A 111 -1.37 10.16 10.55
C SER A 111 -1.61 11.62 10.10
N LYS A 112 -0.79 12.14 9.18
CA LYS A 112 -0.92 13.51 8.67
C LYS A 112 -2.10 13.69 7.72
N PHE A 113 -2.41 12.72 6.86
CA PHE A 113 -3.34 12.89 5.74
C PHE A 113 -4.46 11.85 5.69
N GLY A 114 -4.43 10.83 6.54
CA GLY A 114 -5.36 9.71 6.54
C GLY A 114 -6.82 10.10 6.73
N HIS A 115 -7.07 11.17 7.49
CA HIS A 115 -8.40 11.76 7.64
C HIS A 115 -9.00 12.32 6.33
N LEU A 116 -8.19 12.48 5.27
CA LEU A 116 -8.60 12.92 3.93
C LEU A 116 -8.77 11.74 2.95
N PHE A 117 -8.43 10.52 3.37
CA PHE A 117 -8.59 9.33 2.54
C PHE A 117 -10.01 8.77 2.64
N ASN A 118 -10.35 7.89 1.71
CA ASN A 118 -11.59 7.11 1.71
C ASN A 118 -11.23 5.62 1.58
N PRO A 119 -11.57 4.78 2.58
CA PRO A 119 -12.05 5.18 3.90
C PRO A 119 -11.01 6.02 4.67
N PRO A 120 -11.43 6.89 5.59
CA PRO A 120 -10.50 7.66 6.40
C PRO A 120 -9.75 6.74 7.37
N LEU A 121 -8.50 7.10 7.66
CA LEU A 121 -7.70 6.45 8.70
C LEU A 121 -7.70 7.31 9.96
N ASN A 122 -7.83 6.64 11.11
CA ASN A 122 -7.82 7.25 12.44
C ASN A 122 -6.44 7.18 13.08
#